data_AF-A0A368X8K7-F1
#
_entry.id   AF-A0A368X8K7-F1
#
_cell.length_a   1.000
_cell.length_b   1.000
_cell.length_c   1.000
_cell.angle_alpha   90.00
_cell.angle_beta   90.00
_cell.angle_gamma   90.00
#
_symmetry.space_group_name_H-M   'P 1'
#
loop_
_entity.id
_entity.type
_entity.pdbx_description
1 polymer ?
#
loop_
_entity_poly.entity_id
_entity_poly.type
_entity_poly.pdbx_seq_one_letter_code
_entity_poly.pdbx_strand_id
1 'polypeptide(L)'
;MDEKNNHYKELMSRMNSAHDQQFYLEACWFAYTVLEDRLLSALRQSGGPTYANHRPIRMLGKKMQEIRQRKRNDALLAAYFDDPLMDRIHKWKEDRNDLTHAMADGTKTMAEVDKAAYLLSMSAKKLVKDVCAAARRLKKNREKA
;
A
#
# COMPACT_ATOMS: atom_id res chain seq x y z
N MET A 1 23.38 0.63 -6.88
CA MET A 1 22.57 1.72 -6.31
C MET A 1 21.65 2.30 -7.38
N ASP A 2 20.45 1.81 -7.72
CA ASP A 2 19.81 0.49 -7.65
C ASP A 2 18.54 0.64 -8.52
N GLU A 3 18.37 -0.11 -9.60
CA GLU A 3 17.22 0.02 -10.53
C GLU A 3 15.86 0.06 -9.80
N LYS A 4 15.72 -0.69 -8.70
CA LYS A 4 14.53 -0.66 -7.82
C LYS A 4 14.23 0.71 -7.21
N ASN A 5 15.26 1.46 -6.84
CA ASN A 5 15.07 2.79 -6.24
C ASN A 5 14.63 3.80 -7.31
N ASN A 6 15.12 3.65 -8.54
CA ASN A 6 14.67 4.44 -9.69
C ASN A 6 13.23 4.07 -10.09
N HIS A 7 12.90 2.77 -10.15
CA HIS A 7 11.55 2.30 -10.42
C HIS A 7 10.53 2.83 -9.40
N TYR A 8 10.90 2.82 -8.11
CA TYR A 8 10.05 3.37 -7.06
C TYR A 8 9.84 4.89 -7.21
N LYS A 9 10.93 5.66 -7.44
CA LYS A 9 10.82 7.11 -7.68
C LYS A 9 9.94 7.42 -8.89
N GLU A 10 10.05 6.60 -9.93
CA GLU A 10 9.21 6.71 -11.12
C GLU A 10 7.73 6.45 -10.81
N LEU A 11 7.40 5.38 -10.08
CA LEU A 11 6.01 5.11 -9.66
C LEU A 11 5.42 6.25 -8.82
N MET A 12 6.21 6.82 -7.90
CA MET A 12 5.79 7.96 -7.09
C MET A 12 5.59 9.22 -7.94
N SER A 13 6.49 9.47 -8.90
CA SER A 13 6.39 10.58 -9.83
C SER A 13 5.12 10.46 -10.67
N ARG A 14 4.89 9.30 -11.28
CA ARG A 14 3.68 9.03 -12.08
C ARG A 14 2.40 9.12 -11.28
N MET A 15 2.39 8.62 -10.04
CA MET A 15 1.24 8.77 -9.13
C MET A 15 0.88 10.24 -8.90
N ASN A 16 1.89 11.09 -8.65
CA ASN A 16 1.67 12.52 -8.44
C ASN A 16 1.22 13.19 -9.73
N SER A 17 1.90 12.94 -10.85
CA SER A 17 1.54 13.48 -12.17
C SER A 17 0.12 13.10 -12.58
N ALA A 18 -0.29 11.85 -12.38
CA ALA A 18 -1.65 11.40 -12.67
C ALA A 18 -2.67 12.13 -11.80
N HIS A 19 -2.37 12.32 -10.51
CA HIS A 19 -3.25 13.09 -9.63
C HIS A 19 -3.36 14.56 -10.07
N ASP A 20 -2.23 15.20 -10.37
CA ASP A 20 -2.19 16.63 -10.72
C ASP A 20 -2.85 16.89 -12.09
N GLN A 21 -2.83 15.91 -13.00
CA GLN A 21 -3.55 15.90 -14.28
C GLN A 21 -4.99 15.37 -14.18
N GLN A 22 -5.51 15.17 -12.97
CA GLN A 22 -6.89 14.71 -12.70
C GLN A 22 -7.20 13.27 -13.17
N PHE A 23 -6.19 12.48 -13.51
CA PHE A 23 -6.30 11.03 -13.74
C PHE A 23 -6.32 10.27 -12.40
N TYR A 24 -7.36 10.50 -11.60
CA TYR A 24 -7.40 10.03 -10.20
C TYR A 24 -7.44 8.50 -10.07
N LEU A 25 -8.12 7.80 -10.98
CA LEU A 25 -8.14 6.32 -11.00
C LEU A 25 -6.74 5.75 -11.28
N GLU A 26 -6.00 6.38 -12.19
CA GLU A 26 -4.62 6.00 -12.50
C GLU A 26 -3.69 6.30 -11.32
N ALA A 27 -3.86 7.44 -10.65
CA ALA A 27 -3.14 7.74 -9.42
C ALA A 27 -3.39 6.67 -8.34
N CYS A 28 -4.63 6.19 -8.19
CA CYS A 28 -4.96 5.08 -7.28
C CYS A 28 -4.28 3.76 -7.68
N TRP A 29 -4.14 3.50 -8.99
CA TRP A 29 -3.44 2.32 -9.49
C TRP A 29 -1.95 2.33 -9.16
N PHE A 30 -1.27 3.46 -9.34
CA PHE A 30 0.12 3.61 -8.93
C PHE A 30 0.27 3.48 -7.41
N ALA A 31 -0.62 4.09 -6.63
CA ALA A 31 -0.61 3.96 -5.17
C ALA A 31 -0.76 2.50 -4.72
N TYR A 32 -1.70 1.75 -5.32
CA TYR A 32 -1.87 0.31 -5.06
C TYR A 32 -0.56 -0.45 -5.30
N THR A 33 0.09 -0.20 -6.44
CA THR A 33 1.35 -0.85 -6.81
C THR A 33 2.46 -0.57 -5.80
N VAL A 34 2.56 0.69 -5.33
CA VAL A 34 3.54 1.06 -4.32
C VAL A 34 3.24 0.39 -2.97
N LEU A 35 1.97 0.39 -2.53
CA LEU A 35 1.58 -0.28 -1.29
C LEU A 35 1.87 -1.78 -1.34
N GLU A 36 1.59 -2.44 -2.46
CA GLU A 36 1.91 -3.85 -2.67
C GLU A 36 3.40 -4.13 -2.48
N ASP A 37 4.26 -3.35 -3.13
CA ASP A 37 5.70 -3.50 -3.03
C ASP A 37 6.22 -3.22 -1.61
N ARG A 38 5.70 -2.18 -0.94
CA ARG A 38 6.14 -1.85 0.43
C ARG A 38 5.71 -2.88 1.46
N LEU A 39 4.52 -3.48 1.33
CA LEU A 39 4.10 -4.59 2.18
C LEU A 39 4.89 -5.86 1.87
N LEU A 40 5.26 -6.11 0.62
CA LEU A 40 6.21 -7.15 0.25
C LEU A 40 7.58 -6.94 0.90
N SER A 41 8.05 -5.69 0.95
CA SER A 41 9.28 -5.33 1.65
C SER A 41 9.16 -5.63 3.15
N ALA A 42 8.04 -5.26 3.79
CA ALA A 42 7.82 -5.58 5.20
C ALA A 42 7.85 -7.09 5.46
N LEU A 43 7.13 -7.88 4.65
CA LEU A 43 7.14 -9.34 4.74
C LEU A 43 8.53 -9.95 4.59
N ARG A 44 9.33 -9.47 3.62
CA ARG A 44 10.73 -9.90 3.45
C ARG A 44 11.58 -9.64 4.70
N GLN A 45 11.31 -8.55 5.42
CA GLN A 45 12.00 -8.23 6.66
C GLN A 45 11.49 -9.04 7.86
N SER A 46 10.31 -9.66 7.77
CA SER A 46 9.69 -10.39 8.89
C SER A 46 9.47 -11.88 8.58
N GLY A 47 10.37 -12.53 7.84
CA GLY A 47 10.29 -13.98 7.57
C GLY A 47 9.90 -14.38 6.14
N GLY A 48 9.88 -13.44 5.19
CA GLY A 48 9.70 -13.72 3.76
C GLY A 48 8.28 -13.51 3.22
N PRO A 49 8.11 -13.43 1.89
CA PRO A 49 6.82 -13.17 1.23
C PRO A 49 5.95 -14.44 1.05
N THR A 50 6.11 -15.42 1.92
CA THR A 50 5.39 -16.69 1.93
C THR A 50 4.72 -16.91 3.29
N TYR A 51 3.64 -17.68 3.32
CA TYR A 51 3.11 -18.21 4.58
C TYR A 51 4.08 -19.26 5.18
N ALA A 52 3.78 -19.72 6.40
CA ALA A 52 4.53 -20.83 7.04
C ALA A 52 4.54 -22.12 6.21
N ASN A 53 3.52 -22.34 5.38
CA ASN A 53 3.46 -23.47 4.44
C ASN A 53 4.19 -23.23 3.11
N HIS A 54 5.06 -22.21 3.05
CA HIS A 54 5.88 -21.83 1.89
C HIS A 54 5.09 -21.38 0.64
N ARG A 55 3.76 -21.23 0.72
CA ARG A 55 2.97 -20.69 -0.39
C ARG A 55 3.14 -19.17 -0.49
N PRO A 56 3.23 -18.60 -1.71
CA PRO A 56 3.43 -17.16 -1.90
C PRO A 56 2.18 -16.35 -1.50
N ILE A 57 2.41 -15.20 -0.86
CA ILE A 57 1.35 -14.27 -0.47
C ILE A 57 1.16 -13.22 -1.58
N ARG A 58 0.13 -13.41 -2.41
CA ARG A 58 -0.07 -12.58 -3.61
C ARG A 58 -0.95 -11.34 -3.38
N MET A 59 -2.06 -11.47 -2.66
CA MET A 59 -3.04 -10.38 -2.54
C MET A 59 -2.66 -9.38 -1.45
N LEU A 60 -2.86 -8.08 -1.70
CA LEU A 60 -2.65 -6.99 -0.74
C LEU A 60 -3.26 -7.30 0.64
N GLY A 61 -4.55 -7.67 0.68
CA GLY A 61 -5.26 -7.99 1.92
C GLY A 61 -4.65 -9.16 2.69
N LYS A 62 -4.11 -10.17 1.98
CA LYS A 62 -3.41 -11.30 2.61
C LYS A 62 -2.04 -10.92 3.14
N LYS A 63 -1.32 -10.02 2.45
CA LYS A 63 -0.07 -9.45 2.98
C LYS A 63 -0.31 -8.70 4.28
N MET A 64 -1.39 -7.92 4.34
CA MET A 64 -1.79 -7.21 5.55
C MET A 64 -2.13 -8.14 6.71
N GLN A 65 -2.92 -9.19 6.44
CA GLN A 65 -3.28 -10.21 7.44
C GLN A 65 -2.03 -10.86 8.02
N GLU A 66 -1.09 -11.27 7.16
CA GLU A 66 0.16 -11.89 7.58
C GLU A 66 1.04 -10.92 8.40
N ILE A 67 1.15 -9.65 7.99
CA ILE A 67 1.89 -8.64 8.76
C ILE A 67 1.29 -8.49 10.15
N ARG A 68 -0.05 -8.40 10.27
CA ARG A 68 -0.73 -8.34 11.58
C ARG A 68 -0.44 -9.57 12.45
N GLN A 69 -0.40 -10.76 11.85
CA GLN A 69 -0.05 -11.98 12.58
C GLN A 69 1.39 -11.90 13.11
N ARG A 70 2.35 -11.51 12.26
CA ARG A 70 3.78 -11.45 12.61
C ARG A 70 4.10 -10.38 13.64
N LYS A 71 3.41 -9.24 13.61
CA LYS A 71 3.54 -8.14 14.58
C LYS A 71 3.41 -8.62 16.03
N ARG A 72 2.63 -9.67 16.31
CA ARG A 72 2.42 -10.19 17.66
C ARG A 72 3.73 -10.65 18.33
N ASN A 73 4.70 -11.10 17.53
CA ASN A 73 5.98 -11.64 18.00
C ASN A 73 7.19 -10.86 17.44
N ASP A 74 6.96 -9.75 16.75
CA ASP A 74 8.00 -8.93 16.11
C ASP A 74 7.82 -7.47 16.53
N ALA A 75 8.49 -7.08 17.61
CA ALA A 75 8.38 -5.75 18.21
C ALA A 75 8.79 -4.63 17.24
N LEU A 76 9.78 -4.89 16.38
CA LEU A 76 10.26 -3.88 15.43
C LEU A 76 9.27 -3.70 14.26
N LEU A 77 8.68 -4.79 13.77
CA LEU A 77 7.58 -4.72 12.82
C LEU A 77 6.37 -4.01 13.45
N ALA A 78 6.04 -4.31 14.71
CA ALA A 78 4.95 -3.67 15.43
C ALA A 78 5.14 -2.17 15.61
N ALA A 79 6.38 -1.72 15.86
CA ALA A 79 6.72 -0.31 16.03
C ALA A 79 6.59 0.52 14.73
N TYR A 80 6.91 -0.06 13.57
CA TYR A 80 6.87 0.68 12.30
C TYR A 80 5.61 0.46 11.48
N PHE A 81 4.98 -0.70 11.60
CA PHE A 81 3.68 -1.01 11.02
C PHE A 81 2.64 -1.09 12.12
N ASP A 82 2.48 -0.01 12.89
CA ASP A 82 1.52 0.07 13.99
C ASP A 82 0.07 -0.14 13.55
N ASP A 83 -0.84 -0.37 14.50
CA ASP A 83 -2.25 -0.61 14.16
C ASP A 83 -2.90 0.58 13.44
N PRO A 84 -2.67 1.85 13.84
CA PRO A 84 -3.16 3.00 13.09
C PRO A 84 -2.73 3.04 11.62
N LEU A 85 -1.47 2.74 11.29
CA LEU A 85 -1.02 2.66 9.90
C LEU A 85 -1.70 1.50 9.17
N MET A 86 -1.78 0.32 9.79
CA MET A 86 -2.41 -0.86 9.21
C MET A 86 -3.91 -0.67 8.96
N ASP A 87 -4.61 0.05 9.84
CA ASP A 87 -6.02 0.39 9.70
C ASP A 87 -6.24 1.38 8.56
N ARG A 88 -5.35 2.37 8.40
CA ARG A 88 -5.39 3.30 7.27
C ARG A 88 -5.15 2.59 5.92
N ILE A 89 -4.22 1.63 5.86
CA ILE A 89 -4.03 0.82 4.65
C ILE A 89 -5.30 0.01 4.37
N HIS A 90 -5.92 -0.56 5.41
CA HIS A 90 -7.11 -1.39 5.26
C HIS A 90 -8.26 -0.56 4.72
N LYS A 91 -8.54 0.58 5.36
CA LYS A 91 -9.59 1.49 4.94
C LYS A 91 -9.40 1.93 3.49
N TRP A 92 -8.19 2.33 3.10
CA TRP A 92 -7.93 2.74 1.73
C TRP A 92 -8.17 1.62 0.71
N LYS A 93 -7.77 0.37 1.04
CA LYS A 93 -8.06 -0.81 0.23
C LYS A 93 -9.56 -1.02 0.07
N GLU A 94 -10.33 -1.00 1.16
CA GLU A 94 -11.78 -1.18 1.11
C GLU A 94 -12.45 -0.08 0.31
N ASP A 95 -12.14 1.19 0.58
CA ASP A 95 -12.70 2.33 -0.14
C ASP A 95 -12.42 2.22 -1.67
N ARG A 96 -11.23 1.74 -2.07
CA ARG A 96 -10.88 1.47 -3.48
C ARG A 96 -11.67 0.31 -4.08
N ASN A 97 -11.84 -0.77 -3.31
CA ASN A 97 -12.63 -1.92 -3.74
C ASN A 97 -14.10 -1.54 -3.92
N ASP A 98 -14.66 -0.80 -2.97
CA ASP A 98 -16.04 -0.29 -3.02
C ASP A 98 -16.25 0.59 -4.26
N LEU A 99 -15.30 1.48 -4.57
CA LEU A 99 -15.36 2.26 -5.81
C LEU A 99 -15.32 1.37 -7.05
N THR A 100 -14.45 0.37 -7.07
CA THR A 100 -14.32 -0.56 -8.21
C THR A 100 -15.63 -1.33 -8.43
N HIS A 101 -16.24 -1.84 -7.35
CA HIS A 101 -17.54 -2.52 -7.42
C HIS A 101 -18.65 -1.57 -7.84
N ALA A 102 -18.70 -0.36 -7.29
CA ALA A 102 -19.71 0.62 -7.67
C ALA A 102 -19.64 1.04 -9.14
N MET A 103 -18.43 1.12 -9.69
CA MET A 103 -18.21 1.36 -11.13
C MET A 103 -18.67 0.17 -11.98
N ALA A 104 -18.40 -1.07 -11.55
CA ALA A 104 -18.77 -2.28 -12.28
C ALA A 104 -20.29 -2.52 -12.28
N ASP A 105 -20.93 -2.29 -11.13
CA ASP A 105 -22.36 -2.52 -10.92
C ASP A 105 -23.22 -1.30 -11.33
N GLY A 106 -22.58 -0.19 -11.73
CA GLY A 106 -23.26 1.04 -12.15
C GLY A 106 -24.04 1.73 -11.03
N THR A 107 -23.69 1.49 -9.76
CA THR A 107 -24.43 2.02 -8.60
C THR A 107 -24.07 3.47 -8.24
N LYS A 108 -23.07 4.03 -8.92
CA LYS A 108 -22.65 5.44 -8.80
C LYS A 108 -22.70 6.13 -10.15
N THR A 109 -23.14 7.38 -10.15
CA THR A 109 -23.00 8.28 -11.30
C THR A 109 -21.51 8.56 -11.57
N MET A 110 -21.17 8.98 -12.79
CA MET A 110 -19.78 9.33 -13.12
C MET A 110 -19.24 10.47 -12.25
N ALA A 111 -20.08 11.46 -11.90
CA ALA A 111 -19.69 12.54 -10.99
C ALA A 111 -19.35 12.03 -9.56
N GLU A 112 -20.08 11.03 -9.07
CA GLU A 112 -19.78 10.39 -7.79
C GLU A 112 -18.51 9.53 -7.87
N VAL A 113 -18.28 8.86 -8.99
CA VAL A 113 -17.05 8.10 -9.27
C VAL A 113 -15.85 9.04 -9.27
N ASP A 114 -15.92 10.17 -9.99
CA ASP A 114 -14.84 11.15 -10.07
C ASP A 114 -14.51 11.74 -8.70
N LYS A 115 -15.55 12.10 -7.92
CA LYS A 115 -15.38 12.60 -6.57
C LYS A 115 -14.74 11.56 -5.64
N ALA A 116 -15.18 10.31 -5.70
CA ALA A 116 -14.62 9.23 -4.91
C ALA A 116 -13.16 8.93 -5.29
N ALA A 117 -12.87 8.89 -6.59
CA ALA A 117 -11.52 8.70 -7.12
C ALA A 117 -10.58 9.83 -6.69
N TYR A 118 -11.04 11.08 -6.73
CA TYR A 118 -10.29 12.23 -6.22
C TYR A 118 -9.92 12.06 -4.75
N LEU A 119 -10.90 11.77 -3.87
CA LEU A 119 -10.67 11.59 -2.44
C LEU A 119 -9.74 10.40 -2.14
N LEU A 120 -9.90 9.29 -2.88
CA LEU A 120 -9.01 8.13 -2.79
C LEU A 120 -7.58 8.48 -3.21
N SER A 121 -7.39 9.23 -4.29
CA SER A 121 -6.06 9.61 -4.76
C SER A 121 -5.37 10.60 -3.80
N MET A 122 -6.12 11.54 -3.21
CA MET A 122 -5.62 12.45 -2.17
C MET A 122 -5.14 11.68 -0.93
N SER A 123 -5.97 10.78 -0.41
CA SER A 123 -5.61 9.96 0.75
C SER A 123 -4.47 9.00 0.45
N ALA A 124 -4.39 8.47 -0.78
CA ALA A 124 -3.31 7.62 -1.25
C ALA A 124 -1.94 8.31 -1.18
N LYS A 125 -1.83 9.57 -1.66
CA LYS A 125 -0.55 10.33 -1.64
C LYS A 125 0.05 10.37 -0.23
N LYS A 126 -0.76 10.65 0.79
CA LYS A 126 -0.32 10.67 2.19
C LYS A 126 0.01 9.27 2.69
N LEU A 127 -0.89 8.31 2.47
CA LEU A 127 -0.73 6.93 2.94
C LEU A 127 0.56 6.28 2.40
N VAL A 128 0.79 6.41 1.09
CA VAL A 128 1.97 5.85 0.43
C VAL A 128 3.25 6.42 1.06
N LYS A 129 3.32 7.74 1.29
CA LYS A 129 4.48 8.37 1.93
C LYS A 129 4.77 7.76 3.31
N ASP A 130 3.73 7.56 4.12
CA ASP A 130 3.83 7.00 5.47
C ASP A 130 4.30 5.53 5.44
N VAL A 131 3.69 4.70 4.59
CA VAL A 131 4.05 3.28 4.43
C VAL A 131 5.48 3.13 3.90
N CYS A 132 5.90 4.00 2.97
CA CYS A 132 7.27 4.03 2.48
C CYS A 132 8.27 4.45 3.56
N ALA A 133 7.90 5.35 4.46
CA ALA A 133 8.74 5.69 5.61
C ALA A 133 8.84 4.52 6.59
N ALA A 134 7.73 3.87 6.91
CA ALA A 134 7.70 2.67 7.76
C ALA A 134 8.58 1.55 7.20
N ALA A 135 8.41 1.17 5.93
CA ALA A 135 9.21 0.12 5.30
C ALA A 135 10.71 0.43 5.30
N ARG A 136 11.10 1.69 5.02
CA ARG A 136 12.51 2.12 5.06
C ARG A 136 13.10 2.05 6.47
N ARG A 137 12.35 2.52 7.47
CA ARG A 137 12.78 2.48 8.88
C ARG A 137 12.90 1.04 9.37
N LEU A 138 11.95 0.18 9.03
CA LEU A 138 12.03 -1.25 9.37
C LEU A 138 13.29 -1.89 8.79
N LYS A 139 13.52 -1.74 7.47
CA LYS A 139 14.72 -2.28 6.82
C LYS A 139 16.01 -1.75 7.46
N LYS A 140 16.12 -0.43 7.62
CA LYS A 140 17.32 0.22 8.18
C LYS A 140 17.65 -0.24 9.60
N ASN A 141 16.64 -0.45 10.44
CA ASN A 141 16.85 -0.87 11.83
C ASN A 141 17.00 -2.39 11.98
N ARG A 142 16.50 -3.18 11.02
CA ARG A 142 16.78 -4.61 10.92
C ARG A 142 18.22 -4.90 10.50
N GLU A 143 18.79 -4.12 9.58
CA GLU A 143 20.20 -4.26 9.18
C GLU A 143 21.20 -3.92 10.31
N LYS A 144 20.73 -3.32 11.40
CA LYS A 144 21.54 -2.93 12.57
C LYS A 144 21.37 -3.84 13.78
N ALA A 145 20.38 -4.73 13.77
CA ALA A 145 20.05 -5.65 14.85
C ALA A 145 20.61 -7.03 14.53
#